data_AF-A0A5Q4F7F5-F1
#
_entry.id   AF-A0A5Q4F7F5-F1
#
_cell.length_a   1.000
_cell.length_b   1.000
_cell.length_c   1.000
_cell.angle_alpha   90.00
_cell.angle_beta   90.00
_cell.angle_gamma   90.00
#
_symmetry.space_group_name_H-M   'P 1'
#
loop_
_entity.id
_entity.type
_entity.pdbx_description
1 polymer ?
#
loop_
_entity_poly.entity_id
_entity_poly.type
_entity_poly.pdbx_seq_one_letter_code
_entity_poly.pdbx_strand_id
1 'polypeptide(L)'
;MNTIPHKSGYVAIIGKPNAGKSTLMNRILGSKISITTHKAQTTRHQIVGIYSDDNTQIVFLDTPGVITPKYELQKAMMKSVERARTDADLILFILDPEDWHPADEVIDLLKSLNKPILLLINKMDTADQTVSSRKAADLQDKLQIHSVHYISALHGFGIPELISAIRMLLLPGPPFYPGDDLSEHPVRFFVSELIREQLFLLFHEEIPYSCSVEVISYEEEPEMDRISANIIVNRKSQKGMLIGKGGTAIKKLGILSRESIEEFIGKKVFLDLHVKVREKWREKESWVRNLGY
;
A
#
# COMPACT_ATOMS: atom_id res chain seq x y z
N MET A 1 -17.83 -19.31 -31.77
CA MET A 1 -16.59 -18.63 -31.32
C MET A 1 -16.34 -19.08 -29.90
N ASN A 2 -15.23 -19.77 -29.63
CA ASN A 2 -14.85 -20.09 -28.25
C ASN A 2 -14.46 -18.78 -27.57
N THR A 3 -15.38 -18.17 -26.83
CA THR A 3 -15.07 -17.05 -25.96
C THR A 3 -14.10 -17.58 -24.90
N ILE A 4 -12.88 -17.05 -24.87
CA ILE A 4 -11.94 -17.31 -23.79
C ILE A 4 -12.69 -16.93 -22.50
N PRO A 5 -12.88 -17.86 -21.55
CA PRO A 5 -13.62 -17.54 -20.34
C PRO A 5 -12.85 -16.47 -19.57
N HIS A 6 -13.53 -15.38 -19.22
CA HIS A 6 -12.98 -14.33 -18.38
C HIS A 6 -12.45 -14.94 -17.09
N LYS A 7 -11.30 -14.46 -16.64
CA LYS A 7 -10.65 -14.91 -15.39
C LYS A 7 -10.67 -13.81 -14.36
N SER A 8 -10.89 -14.16 -13.11
CA SER A 8 -10.82 -13.19 -12.03
C SER A 8 -10.29 -13.81 -10.75
N GLY A 9 -9.66 -12.98 -9.91
CA GLY A 9 -9.26 -13.39 -8.58
C GLY A 9 -8.55 -12.32 -7.78
N TYR A 10 -8.41 -12.59 -6.49
CA TYR A 10 -7.74 -11.73 -5.53
C TYR A 10 -6.26 -12.13 -5.39
N VAL A 11 -5.37 -11.14 -5.36
CA VAL A 11 -3.93 -11.35 -5.33
C VAL A 11 -3.30 -10.53 -4.22
N ALA A 12 -2.83 -11.18 -3.16
CA ALA A 12 -2.19 -10.46 -2.04
C ALA A 12 -0.71 -10.20 -2.31
N ILE A 13 -0.29 -8.95 -2.10
CA ILE A 13 1.12 -8.55 -2.19
C ILE A 13 1.72 -8.51 -0.80
N ILE A 14 2.55 -9.49 -0.47
CA ILE A 14 3.14 -9.67 0.86
C ILE A 14 4.65 -9.44 0.79
N GLY A 15 5.21 -8.79 1.81
CA GLY A 15 6.65 -8.58 1.91
C GLY A 15 7.00 -7.60 3.02
N LYS A 16 8.28 -7.52 3.35
CA LYS A 16 8.81 -6.56 4.33
C LYS A 16 8.45 -5.10 3.97
N PRO A 17 8.45 -4.18 4.94
CA PRO A 17 8.49 -2.75 4.65
C PRO A 17 9.57 -2.44 3.59
N ASN A 18 9.31 -1.48 2.70
CA ASN A 18 10.25 -1.04 1.66
C ASN A 18 10.66 -2.06 0.57
N ALA A 19 10.07 -3.26 0.54
CA ALA A 19 10.29 -4.23 -0.53
C ALA A 19 9.72 -3.79 -1.91
N GLY A 20 8.91 -2.72 -1.94
CA GLY A 20 8.36 -2.14 -3.18
C GLY A 20 6.96 -2.61 -3.56
N LYS A 21 6.16 -3.11 -2.59
CA LYS A 21 4.76 -3.53 -2.79
C LYS A 21 3.89 -2.45 -3.46
N SER A 22 3.83 -1.27 -2.84
CA SER A 22 3.03 -0.14 -3.31
C SER A 22 3.55 0.42 -4.65
N THR A 23 4.88 0.38 -4.86
CA THR A 23 5.48 0.74 -6.15
C THR A 23 5.04 -0.21 -7.26
N LEU A 24 5.01 -1.52 -6.98
CA LEU A 24 4.53 -2.53 -7.93
C LEU A 24 3.06 -2.30 -8.27
N MET A 25 2.22 -2.08 -7.26
CA MET A 25 0.79 -1.85 -7.47
C MET A 25 0.53 -0.58 -8.30
N ASN A 26 1.15 0.55 -7.94
CA ASN A 26 1.01 1.79 -8.72
C ASN A 26 1.49 1.61 -10.17
N ARG A 27 2.57 0.85 -10.37
CA ARG A 27 3.11 0.58 -11.71
C ARG A 27 2.18 -0.27 -12.56
N ILE A 28 1.58 -1.31 -11.98
CA ILE A 28 0.62 -2.19 -12.66
C ILE A 28 -0.61 -1.40 -13.10
N LEU A 29 -1.10 -0.51 -12.23
CA LEU A 29 -2.33 0.25 -12.47
C LEU A 29 -2.11 1.54 -13.26
N GLY A 30 -0.86 1.95 -13.46
CA GLY A 30 -0.53 3.21 -14.12
C GLY A 30 -0.96 4.46 -13.35
N SER A 31 -1.36 4.32 -12.08
CA SER A 31 -1.87 5.41 -11.24
C SER A 31 -1.31 5.31 -9.82
N LYS A 32 -1.22 6.46 -9.15
CA LYS A 32 -0.69 6.56 -7.79
C LYS A 32 -1.79 6.32 -6.76
N ILE A 33 -2.11 5.06 -6.51
CA ILE A 33 -3.16 4.66 -5.55
C ILE A 33 -2.62 4.30 -4.15
N SER A 34 -1.31 4.09 -4.01
CA SER A 34 -0.67 3.77 -2.72
C SER A 34 0.58 4.60 -2.50
N ILE A 35 0.90 4.85 -1.22
CA ILE A 35 2.03 5.69 -0.82
C ILE A 35 3.35 5.01 -1.15
N THR A 36 4.25 5.74 -1.81
CA THR A 36 5.59 5.26 -2.14
C THR A 36 6.67 6.16 -1.55
N THR A 37 7.38 5.68 -0.53
CA THR A 37 8.55 6.35 0.06
C THR A 37 9.51 5.31 0.64
N HIS A 38 10.76 5.73 0.88
CA HIS A 38 11.79 4.90 1.52
C HIS A 38 11.56 4.71 3.03
N LYS A 39 10.61 5.44 3.63
CA LYS A 39 10.25 5.28 5.03
C LYS A 39 9.41 4.02 5.22
N ALA A 40 9.73 3.26 6.27
CA ALA A 40 8.98 2.06 6.60
C ALA A 40 7.56 2.38 7.10
N GLN A 41 6.70 1.36 7.21
CA GLN A 41 5.34 1.47 7.79
C GLN A 41 4.46 2.54 7.14
N THR A 42 4.63 2.73 5.83
CA THR A 42 3.78 3.60 5.03
C THR A 42 2.41 2.99 4.88
N THR A 43 2.26 1.79 4.34
CA THR A 43 0.93 1.15 4.20
C THR A 43 0.41 0.69 5.55
N ARG A 44 -0.73 1.24 5.99
CA ARG A 44 -1.39 0.87 7.26
C ARG A 44 -2.78 0.28 7.07
N HIS A 45 -3.48 0.71 6.03
CA HIS A 45 -4.70 0.08 5.55
C HIS A 45 -4.35 -0.90 4.41
N GLN A 46 -5.18 -1.92 4.22
CA GLN A 46 -5.16 -2.70 2.98
C GLN A 46 -5.72 -1.84 1.85
N ILE A 47 -4.89 -1.61 0.83
CA ILE A 47 -5.31 -0.88 -0.36
C ILE A 47 -5.65 -1.90 -1.44
N VAL A 48 -6.85 -1.76 -2.00
CA VAL A 48 -7.32 -2.62 -3.09
C VAL A 48 -7.04 -1.92 -4.41
N GLY A 49 -6.30 -2.59 -5.29
CA GLY A 49 -5.99 -2.13 -6.63
C GLY A 49 -6.61 -3.05 -7.66
N ILE A 50 -7.39 -2.51 -8.60
CA ILE A 50 -8.15 -3.30 -9.58
C ILE A 50 -7.51 -3.12 -10.96
N TYR A 51 -6.94 -4.20 -11.48
CA TYR A 51 -6.47 -4.26 -12.87
C TYR A 51 -7.49 -5.03 -13.69
N SER A 52 -8.02 -4.40 -14.73
CA SER A 52 -8.99 -5.03 -15.64
C SER A 52 -8.52 -4.92 -17.09
N ASP A 53 -8.74 -6.00 -17.84
CA ASP A 53 -8.68 -6.04 -19.30
C ASP A 53 -9.85 -6.86 -19.85
N ASP A 54 -9.95 -6.99 -21.18
CA ASP A 54 -11.06 -7.67 -21.84
C ASP A 54 -11.32 -9.11 -21.34
N ASN A 55 -10.31 -9.81 -20.81
CA ASN A 55 -10.39 -11.22 -20.46
C ASN A 55 -9.96 -11.53 -19.02
N THR A 56 -9.49 -10.54 -18.25
CA THR A 56 -9.03 -10.76 -16.86
C THR A 56 -9.31 -9.57 -15.96
N GLN A 57 -9.75 -9.85 -14.73
CA GLN A 57 -9.69 -8.90 -13.62
C GLN A 57 -8.83 -9.43 -12.47
N ILE A 58 -7.77 -8.68 -12.13
CA ILE A 58 -6.88 -8.98 -11.01
C ILE A 58 -7.11 -7.96 -9.91
N VAL A 59 -7.55 -8.42 -8.75
CA VAL A 59 -7.79 -7.57 -7.57
C VAL A 59 -6.59 -7.68 -6.64
N PHE A 60 -5.67 -6.73 -6.75
CA PHE A 60 -4.49 -6.64 -5.89
C PHE A 60 -4.87 -6.15 -4.49
N LEU A 61 -4.32 -6.82 -3.49
CA LEU A 61 -4.44 -6.46 -2.07
C LEU A 61 -3.04 -6.03 -1.59
N ASP A 62 -2.74 -4.72 -1.61
CA ASP A 62 -1.51 -4.17 -1.03
C ASP A 62 -1.67 -4.12 0.49
N THR A 63 -0.84 -4.90 1.18
CA THR A 63 -0.93 -5.04 2.63
C THR A 63 0.14 -4.21 3.33
N PRO A 64 -0.09 -3.86 4.61
CA PRO A 64 1.00 -3.40 5.48
C PRO A 64 2.22 -4.34 5.42
N GLY A 65 3.41 -3.78 5.61
CA GLY A 65 4.62 -4.59 5.75
C GLY A 65 4.54 -5.46 7.00
N VAL A 66 4.87 -6.75 6.87
CA VAL A 66 4.81 -7.71 7.99
C VAL A 66 5.84 -7.33 9.06
N ILE A 67 5.37 -7.22 10.30
CA ILE A 67 6.17 -6.83 11.48
C ILE A 67 5.63 -7.51 12.75
N THR A 68 6.48 -7.68 13.75
CA THR A 68 6.02 -8.05 15.10
C THR A 68 5.29 -6.86 15.76
N PRO A 69 3.99 -6.96 16.10
CA PRO A 69 3.22 -5.83 16.59
C PRO A 69 3.52 -5.48 18.05
N LYS A 70 3.71 -4.20 18.35
CA LYS A 70 3.99 -3.66 19.69
C LYS A 70 2.83 -2.89 20.32
N TYR A 71 1.87 -2.43 19.52
CA TYR A 71 0.71 -1.64 19.95
C TYR A 71 -0.50 -1.89 19.04
N GLU A 72 -1.68 -1.41 19.44
CA GLU A 72 -2.97 -1.76 18.82
C GLU A 72 -3.06 -1.45 17.33
N LEU A 73 -2.53 -0.31 16.86
CA LEU A 73 -2.47 -0.03 15.42
C LEU A 73 -1.69 -1.10 14.64
N GLN A 74 -0.55 -1.56 15.16
CA GLN A 74 0.23 -2.61 14.49
C GLN A 74 -0.49 -3.96 14.54
N LYS A 75 -1.25 -4.25 15.60
CA LYS A 75 -2.10 -5.45 15.65
C LYS A 75 -3.21 -5.38 14.60
N ALA A 76 -3.85 -4.23 14.41
CA ALA A 76 -4.84 -4.01 13.36
C ALA A 76 -4.23 -4.21 11.97
N MET A 77 -3.03 -3.66 11.73
CA MET A 77 -2.28 -3.88 10.49
C MET A 77 -2.02 -5.37 10.23
N MET A 78 -1.59 -6.14 11.23
CA MET A 78 -1.35 -7.58 11.06
C MET A 78 -2.63 -8.38 10.85
N LYS A 79 -3.76 -7.99 11.46
CA LYS A 79 -5.08 -8.56 11.14
C LYS A 79 -5.47 -8.31 9.69
N SER A 80 -5.15 -7.13 9.16
CA SER A 80 -5.40 -6.79 7.75
C SER A 80 -4.54 -7.62 6.79
N VAL A 81 -3.26 -7.85 7.11
CA VAL A 81 -2.40 -8.79 6.37
C VAL A 81 -3.01 -10.20 6.37
N GLU A 82 -3.46 -10.68 7.53
CA GLU A 82 -4.04 -12.01 7.69
C GLU A 82 -5.35 -12.19 6.89
N ARG A 83 -6.18 -11.15 6.86
CA ARG A 83 -7.39 -11.14 6.04
C ARG A 83 -7.06 -11.17 4.55
N ALA A 84 -6.18 -10.29 4.08
CA ALA A 84 -5.74 -10.26 2.69
C ALA A 84 -5.21 -11.62 2.22
N ARG A 85 -4.43 -12.27 3.09
CA ARG A 85 -3.91 -13.61 2.90
C ARG A 85 -5.03 -14.66 2.78
N THR A 86 -6.05 -14.56 3.62
CA THR A 86 -7.20 -15.50 3.63
C THR A 86 -8.07 -15.33 2.39
N ASP A 87 -8.27 -14.09 1.94
CA ASP A 87 -9.16 -13.76 0.83
C ASP A 87 -8.49 -13.97 -0.55
N ALA A 88 -7.16 -13.91 -0.64
CA ALA A 88 -6.45 -14.02 -1.92
C ALA A 88 -6.49 -15.42 -2.54
N ASP A 89 -6.61 -15.54 -3.86
CA ASP A 89 -6.44 -16.79 -4.60
C ASP A 89 -4.96 -17.11 -4.86
N LEU A 90 -4.13 -16.06 -4.91
CA LEU A 90 -2.70 -16.11 -5.24
C LEU A 90 -1.91 -15.15 -4.34
N ILE A 91 -0.69 -15.55 -3.97
CA ILE A 91 0.22 -14.71 -3.18
C ILE A 91 1.39 -14.25 -4.04
N LEU A 92 1.65 -12.93 -4.04
CA LEU A 92 2.89 -12.35 -4.53
C LEU A 92 3.78 -12.05 -3.33
N PHE A 93 4.84 -12.84 -3.16
CA PHE A 93 5.82 -12.60 -2.12
C PHE A 93 6.98 -11.78 -2.67
N ILE A 94 7.01 -10.48 -2.36
CA ILE A 94 8.03 -9.55 -2.85
C ILE A 94 9.16 -9.34 -1.86
N LEU A 95 10.39 -9.35 -2.37
CA LEU A 95 11.58 -9.11 -1.59
C LEU A 95 12.53 -8.15 -2.28
N ASP A 96 13.24 -7.42 -1.43
CA ASP A 96 14.42 -6.67 -1.81
C ASP A 96 15.65 -7.58 -1.61
N PRO A 97 16.43 -7.87 -2.66
CA PRO A 97 17.61 -8.70 -2.52
C PRO A 97 18.65 -8.07 -1.59
N GLU A 98 18.69 -6.76 -1.35
CA GLU A 98 19.64 -6.18 -0.38
C GLU A 98 19.20 -6.39 1.08
N ASP A 99 17.89 -6.37 1.36
CA ASP A 99 17.31 -6.62 2.70
C ASP A 99 16.77 -8.06 2.85
N TRP A 100 17.70 -9.00 2.68
CA TRP A 100 17.44 -10.42 2.41
C TRP A 100 16.86 -11.26 3.55
N HIS A 101 16.76 -10.78 4.78
CA HIS A 101 16.38 -11.66 5.90
C HIS A 101 14.87 -11.58 6.18
N PRO A 102 13.96 -12.24 5.43
CA PRO A 102 12.56 -12.29 5.83
C PRO A 102 12.52 -12.80 7.27
N ALA A 103 11.77 -12.11 8.13
CA ALA A 103 11.58 -12.58 9.49
C ALA A 103 11.04 -14.02 9.44
N ASP A 104 11.46 -14.87 10.36
CA ASP A 104 10.99 -16.27 10.43
C ASP A 104 9.45 -16.32 10.43
N GLU A 105 8.82 -15.34 11.08
CA GLU A 105 7.36 -15.11 11.07
C GLU A 105 6.77 -15.03 9.65
N VAL A 106 7.45 -14.42 8.68
CA VAL A 106 7.01 -14.32 7.28
C VAL A 106 7.14 -15.66 6.58
N ILE A 107 8.23 -16.39 6.81
CA ILE A 107 8.44 -17.72 6.23
C ILE A 107 7.37 -18.68 6.77
N ASP A 108 7.15 -18.69 8.08
CA ASP A 108 6.15 -19.56 8.71
C ASP A 108 4.73 -19.21 8.26
N LEU A 109 4.44 -17.91 8.14
CA LEU A 109 3.18 -17.44 7.55
C LEU A 109 2.98 -17.98 6.14
N LEU A 110 4.01 -17.91 5.28
CA LEU A 110 3.94 -18.39 3.90
C LEU A 110 3.86 -19.92 3.82
N LYS A 111 4.53 -20.67 4.71
CA LYS A 111 4.42 -22.13 4.77
C LYS A 111 3.03 -22.61 5.15
N SER A 112 2.31 -21.84 5.97
CA SER A 112 0.94 -22.17 6.38
C SER A 112 -0.09 -22.00 5.25
N LEU A 113 0.32 -21.44 4.10
CA LEU A 113 -0.57 -21.19 2.98
C LEU A 113 -0.69 -22.40 2.06
N ASN A 114 -1.93 -22.79 1.79
CA ASN A 114 -2.25 -23.75 0.73
C ASN A 114 -2.67 -23.02 -0.54
N LYS A 115 -1.83 -22.08 -1.01
CA LYS A 115 -2.10 -21.20 -2.15
C LYS A 115 -0.83 -21.05 -3.00
N PRO A 116 -0.94 -20.86 -4.32
CA PRO A 116 0.22 -20.60 -5.16
C PRO A 116 0.94 -19.32 -4.70
N ILE A 117 2.27 -19.39 -4.64
CA ILE A 117 3.14 -18.26 -4.27
C ILE A 117 4.04 -17.94 -5.46
N LEU A 118 3.98 -16.71 -5.97
CA LEU A 118 4.96 -16.17 -6.90
C LEU A 118 5.99 -15.35 -6.13
N LEU A 119 7.25 -15.75 -6.20
CA LEU A 119 8.35 -15.04 -5.57
C LEU A 119 8.80 -13.90 -6.48
N LEU A 120 8.77 -12.66 -6.00
CA LEU A 120 9.20 -11.49 -6.74
C LEU A 120 10.51 -10.96 -6.16
N ILE A 121 11.60 -11.06 -6.94
CA ILE A 121 12.87 -10.40 -6.62
C ILE A 121 12.82 -9.00 -7.23
N ASN A 122 12.63 -7.99 -6.40
CA ASN A 122 12.45 -6.62 -6.85
C ASN A 122 13.77 -5.84 -6.89
N LYS A 123 13.73 -4.61 -7.41
CA LYS A 123 14.85 -3.67 -7.51
C LYS A 123 15.99 -4.18 -8.39
N MET A 124 15.66 -4.94 -9.43
CA MET A 124 16.64 -5.49 -10.38
C MET A 124 17.36 -4.43 -11.22
N ASP A 125 16.94 -3.17 -11.11
CA ASP A 125 17.67 -2.00 -11.62
C ASP A 125 18.95 -1.68 -10.84
N THR A 126 19.02 -2.05 -9.57
CA THR A 126 20.22 -1.82 -8.72
C THR A 126 20.80 -3.09 -8.12
N ALA A 127 20.03 -4.18 -8.07
CA ALA A 127 20.43 -5.42 -7.41
C ALA A 127 21.48 -6.22 -8.18
N ASP A 128 22.40 -6.86 -7.46
CA ASP A 128 23.33 -7.82 -8.03
C ASP A 128 22.62 -9.13 -8.43
N GLN A 129 22.85 -9.59 -9.65
CA GLN A 129 22.18 -10.77 -10.22
C GLN A 129 22.58 -12.08 -9.53
N THR A 130 23.85 -12.21 -9.14
CA THR A 130 24.36 -13.44 -8.48
C THR A 130 23.77 -13.57 -7.09
N VAL A 131 23.77 -12.47 -6.34
CA VAL A 131 23.14 -12.35 -5.03
C VAL A 131 21.65 -12.66 -5.14
N SER A 132 20.95 -12.02 -6.08
CA SER A 132 19.51 -12.23 -6.33
C SER A 132 19.16 -13.69 -6.66
N SER A 133 20.00 -14.38 -7.43
CA SER A 133 19.78 -15.78 -7.83
C SER A 133 19.97 -16.76 -6.67
N ARG A 134 21.05 -16.60 -5.89
CA ARG A 134 21.28 -17.41 -4.69
C ARG A 134 20.13 -17.28 -3.69
N LYS A 135 19.68 -16.03 -3.56
CA LYS A 135 18.56 -15.65 -2.71
C LYS A 135 17.28 -16.38 -3.15
N ALA A 136 16.89 -16.26 -4.41
CA ALA A 136 15.75 -17.01 -4.92
C ALA A 136 15.82 -18.52 -4.61
N ALA A 137 16.99 -19.16 -4.84
CA ALA A 137 17.20 -20.57 -4.56
C ALA A 137 17.01 -20.92 -3.07
N ASP A 138 17.61 -20.15 -2.16
CA ASP A 138 17.48 -20.34 -0.70
C ASP A 138 16.01 -20.32 -0.22
N LEU A 139 15.15 -19.53 -0.86
CA LEU A 139 13.72 -19.48 -0.55
C LEU A 139 12.92 -20.61 -1.21
N GLN A 140 13.29 -21.02 -2.42
CA GLN A 140 12.69 -22.17 -3.07
C GLN A 140 12.92 -23.46 -2.28
N ASP A 141 14.05 -23.57 -1.58
CA ASP A 141 14.34 -24.70 -0.68
C ASP A 141 13.46 -24.69 0.59
N LYS A 142 12.97 -23.52 1.00
CA LYS A 142 12.22 -23.33 2.26
C LYS A 142 10.72 -23.24 2.07
N LEU A 143 10.26 -22.84 0.89
CA LEU A 143 8.87 -22.52 0.57
C LEU A 143 8.44 -23.23 -0.72
N GLN A 144 7.16 -23.63 -0.79
CA GLN A 144 6.57 -24.11 -2.03
C GLN A 144 6.28 -22.94 -2.97
N ILE A 145 7.32 -22.48 -3.67
CA ILE A 145 7.22 -21.40 -4.66
C ILE A 145 6.74 -21.97 -6.00
N HIS A 146 5.69 -21.38 -6.55
CA HIS A 146 5.15 -21.77 -7.86
C HIS A 146 6.06 -21.28 -9.01
N SER A 147 6.51 -20.03 -8.95
CA SER A 147 7.48 -19.47 -9.91
C SER A 147 8.22 -18.26 -9.33
N VAL A 148 9.40 -17.97 -9.87
CA VAL A 148 10.23 -16.81 -9.49
C VAL A 148 10.23 -15.79 -10.61
N HIS A 149 10.04 -14.52 -10.27
CA HIS A 149 10.04 -13.39 -11.21
C HIS A 149 11.03 -12.32 -10.74
N TYR A 150 11.91 -11.89 -11.63
CA TYR A 150 12.85 -10.80 -11.40
C TYR A 150 12.24 -9.52 -11.97
N ILE A 151 12.01 -8.52 -11.12
CA ILE A 151 11.28 -7.32 -11.51
C ILE A 151 12.00 -6.04 -11.09
N SER A 152 11.72 -4.96 -11.82
CA SER A 152 11.87 -3.61 -11.29
C SER A 152 10.49 -2.96 -11.24
N ALA A 153 9.91 -2.90 -10.05
CA ALA A 153 8.65 -2.19 -9.84
C ALA A 153 8.77 -0.71 -10.26
N LEU A 154 9.95 -0.12 -10.05
CA LEU A 154 10.21 1.27 -10.40
C LEU A 154 10.23 1.49 -11.91
N HIS A 155 10.82 0.58 -12.70
CA HIS A 155 11.01 0.77 -14.14
C HIS A 155 10.06 -0.06 -15.02
N GLY A 156 9.28 -0.95 -14.43
CA GLY A 156 8.34 -1.82 -15.15
C GLY A 156 8.95 -3.11 -15.71
N PHE A 157 10.26 -3.35 -15.49
CA PHE A 157 10.92 -4.58 -15.93
C PHE A 157 10.27 -5.82 -15.29
N GLY A 158 9.97 -6.84 -16.10
CA GLY A 158 9.41 -8.12 -15.66
C GLY A 158 7.93 -8.10 -15.27
N ILE A 159 7.26 -6.94 -15.30
CA ILE A 159 5.85 -6.83 -14.91
C ILE A 159 4.89 -7.43 -15.95
N PRO A 160 5.07 -7.25 -17.27
CA PRO A 160 4.21 -7.91 -18.26
C PRO A 160 4.21 -9.44 -18.11
N GLU A 161 5.39 -10.02 -17.87
CA GLU A 161 5.57 -11.45 -17.62
C GLU A 161 4.90 -11.89 -16.32
N LEU A 162 5.01 -11.09 -15.26
CA LEU A 162 4.33 -11.32 -13.99
C LEU A 162 2.79 -11.33 -14.17
N ILE A 163 2.22 -10.35 -14.86
CA ILE A 163 0.78 -10.29 -15.14
C ILE A 163 0.32 -11.53 -15.91
N SER A 164 1.11 -11.95 -16.91
CA SER A 164 0.84 -13.19 -17.66
C SER A 164 0.84 -14.43 -16.74
N ALA A 165 1.83 -14.54 -15.84
CA ALA A 165 1.89 -15.63 -14.86
C ALA A 165 0.69 -15.65 -13.90
N ILE A 166 0.26 -14.48 -13.42
CA ILE A 166 -0.95 -14.35 -12.59
C ILE A 166 -2.18 -14.83 -13.38
N ARG A 167 -2.36 -14.36 -14.62
CA ARG A 167 -3.48 -14.76 -15.50
C ARG A 167 -3.56 -16.27 -15.71
N MET A 168 -2.43 -16.95 -15.83
CA MET A 168 -2.43 -18.41 -15.99
C MET A 168 -2.99 -19.15 -14.76
N LEU A 169 -2.77 -18.59 -13.56
CA LEU A 169 -3.18 -19.19 -12.28
C LEU A 169 -4.60 -18.82 -11.85
N LEU A 170 -5.14 -17.71 -12.33
CA LEU A 170 -6.51 -17.32 -12.02
C LEU A 170 -7.52 -18.29 -12.65
N LEU A 171 -8.59 -18.57 -11.90
CA LEU A 171 -9.70 -19.39 -12.32
C LEU A 171 -10.68 -18.59 -13.21
N PRO A 172 -11.41 -19.27 -14.10
CA PRO A 172 -12.55 -18.67 -14.79
C PRO A 172 -13.59 -18.11 -13.81
N GLY A 173 -14.05 -16.88 -14.04
CA GLY A 173 -15.01 -16.20 -13.18
C GLY A 173 -15.44 -14.84 -13.74
N PRO A 174 -16.61 -14.32 -13.33
CA PRO A 174 -17.02 -12.96 -13.70
C PRO A 174 -16.10 -11.92 -13.05
N PRO A 175 -16.01 -10.70 -13.60
CA PRO A 175 -15.37 -9.59 -12.89
C PRO A 175 -16.11 -9.32 -11.57
N PHE A 176 -15.36 -8.98 -10.52
CA PHE A 176 -15.87 -8.56 -9.21
C PHE A 176 -16.30 -7.10 -9.21
N TYR A 177 -15.65 -6.27 -10.02
CA TYR A 177 -15.85 -4.82 -10.08
C TYR A 177 -16.07 -4.34 -11.53
N PRO A 178 -16.63 -3.13 -11.73
CA PRO A 178 -16.58 -2.42 -13.02
C PRO A 178 -15.16 -2.37 -13.60
N GLY A 179 -15.06 -2.41 -14.94
CA GLY A 179 -13.76 -2.52 -15.63
C GLY A 179 -12.90 -1.25 -15.58
N ASP A 180 -13.52 -0.11 -15.32
CA ASP A 180 -12.90 1.22 -15.22
C ASP A 180 -12.47 1.60 -13.79
N ASP A 181 -12.92 0.84 -12.79
CA ASP A 181 -12.52 1.07 -11.40
C ASP A 181 -11.06 0.67 -11.18
N LEU A 182 -10.28 1.56 -10.56
CA LEU A 182 -8.91 1.28 -10.11
C LEU A 182 -8.84 0.82 -8.65
N SER A 183 -9.91 1.05 -7.88
CA SER A 183 -10.01 0.67 -6.46
C SER A 183 -11.47 0.73 -5.98
N GLU A 184 -11.79 -0.05 -4.94
CA GLU A 184 -13.07 0.07 -4.22
C GLU A 184 -13.08 1.23 -3.19
N HIS A 185 -11.92 1.81 -2.88
CA HIS A 185 -11.82 2.86 -1.86
C HIS A 185 -12.38 4.19 -2.39
N PRO A 186 -13.13 4.94 -1.57
CA PRO A 186 -13.65 6.25 -1.99
C PRO A 186 -12.51 7.27 -2.13
N VAL A 187 -12.68 8.30 -2.98
CA VAL A 187 -11.68 9.36 -3.21
C VAL A 187 -11.13 9.98 -1.91
N ARG A 188 -12.00 10.21 -0.92
CA ARG A 188 -11.59 10.73 0.40
C ARG A 188 -10.52 9.88 1.11
N PHE A 189 -10.50 8.57 0.88
CA PHE A 189 -9.47 7.68 1.41
C PHE A 189 -8.12 8.04 0.78
N PHE A 190 -8.04 8.14 -0.54
CA PHE A 190 -6.81 8.53 -1.24
C PHE A 190 -6.34 9.92 -0.85
N VAL A 191 -7.25 10.88 -0.68
CA VAL A 191 -6.90 12.21 -0.13
C VAL A 191 -6.19 12.09 1.22
N SER A 192 -6.71 11.24 2.12
CA SER A 192 -6.08 11.02 3.43
C SER A 192 -4.67 10.42 3.30
N GLU A 193 -4.49 9.49 2.35
CA GLU A 193 -3.21 8.85 2.07
C GLU A 193 -2.21 9.81 1.42
N LEU A 194 -2.64 10.68 0.51
CA LEU A 194 -1.78 11.69 -0.13
C LEU A 194 -1.27 12.71 0.90
N ILE A 195 -2.14 13.21 1.81
CA ILE A 195 -1.71 14.07 2.92
C ILE A 195 -0.71 13.32 3.82
N ARG A 196 -0.99 12.04 4.09
CA ARG A 196 -0.12 11.21 4.92
C ARG A 196 1.23 10.97 4.25
N GLU A 197 1.30 10.81 2.94
CA GLU A 197 2.56 10.73 2.21
C GLU A 197 3.39 11.99 2.43
N GLN A 198 2.76 13.17 2.31
CA GLN A 198 3.47 14.43 2.58
C GLN A 198 3.93 14.56 4.03
N LEU A 199 3.18 14.00 5.00
CA LEU A 199 3.67 13.87 6.38
C LEU A 199 4.95 13.03 6.44
N PHE A 200 4.98 11.89 5.74
CA PHE A 200 6.17 11.05 5.63
C PHE A 200 7.31 11.78 4.91
N LEU A 201 7.08 12.60 3.89
CA LEU A 201 8.16 13.28 3.17
C LEU A 201 8.73 14.45 3.97
N LEU A 202 7.89 15.23 4.66
CA LEU A 202 8.29 16.46 5.33
C LEU A 202 8.79 16.29 6.76
N PHE A 203 8.26 15.32 7.50
CA PHE A 203 8.56 15.16 8.91
C PHE A 203 9.41 13.94 9.18
N HIS A 204 10.28 14.03 10.19
CA HIS A 204 11.22 12.98 10.55
C HIS A 204 10.84 12.34 11.90
N GLU A 205 11.69 11.42 12.35
CA GLU A 205 11.59 10.77 13.67
C GLU A 205 10.19 10.15 13.87
N GLU A 206 9.58 10.29 15.04
CA GLU A 206 8.32 9.61 15.33
C GLU A 206 7.07 10.26 14.70
N ILE A 207 7.18 11.46 14.12
CA ILE A 207 6.02 12.25 13.71
C ILE A 207 5.16 11.51 12.68
N PRO A 208 5.68 11.07 11.51
CA PRO A 208 4.84 10.37 10.52
C PRO A 208 4.20 9.08 11.09
N TYR A 209 4.93 8.39 11.96
CA TYR A 209 4.51 7.12 12.58
C TYR A 209 3.48 7.28 13.70
N SER A 210 3.20 8.52 14.13
CA SER A 210 2.27 8.83 15.22
C SER A 210 1.13 9.75 14.79
N CYS A 211 1.05 10.05 13.49
CA CYS A 211 -0.04 10.79 12.87
C CYS A 211 -1.06 9.85 12.21
N SER A 212 -2.33 10.25 12.21
CA SER A 212 -3.37 9.73 11.31
C SER A 212 -4.05 10.90 10.61
N VAL A 213 -4.52 10.71 9.38
CA VAL A 213 -5.29 11.72 8.65
C VAL A 213 -6.74 11.28 8.58
N GLU A 214 -7.66 12.19 8.86
CA GLU A 214 -9.10 11.97 8.83
C GLU A 214 -9.75 13.08 8.02
N VAL A 215 -10.34 12.75 6.86
CA VAL A 215 -11.09 13.72 6.04
C VAL A 215 -12.48 13.92 6.67
N ILE A 216 -12.80 15.16 7.04
CA ILE A 216 -14.01 15.54 7.76
C ILE A 216 -15.11 15.97 6.82
N SER A 217 -14.76 16.72 5.79
CA SER A 217 -15.67 17.09 4.72
C SER A 217 -14.94 16.99 3.38
N TYR A 218 -15.70 16.56 2.39
CA TYR A 218 -15.33 16.58 0.98
C TYR A 218 -16.55 17.11 0.24
N GLU A 219 -16.46 18.33 -0.27
CA GLU A 219 -17.53 18.98 -1.03
C GLU A 219 -17.06 19.13 -2.49
N GLU A 220 -17.75 18.44 -3.39
CA GLU A 220 -17.54 18.54 -4.84
C GLU A 220 -18.22 19.81 -5.36
N GLU A 221 -17.45 20.75 -5.92
CA GLU A 221 -17.99 21.99 -6.50
C GLU A 221 -17.54 22.15 -7.96
N PRO A 222 -18.28 22.83 -8.85
CA PRO A 222 -17.95 22.85 -10.29
C PRO A 222 -16.49 23.22 -10.63
N GLU A 223 -15.88 24.17 -9.91
CA GLU A 223 -14.53 24.67 -10.21
C GLU A 223 -13.45 24.15 -9.26
N MET A 224 -13.76 24.01 -7.97
CA MET A 224 -12.76 23.71 -6.94
C MET A 224 -13.38 22.92 -5.78
N ASP A 225 -12.88 21.72 -5.54
CA ASP A 225 -13.35 20.91 -4.41
C ASP A 225 -12.89 21.51 -3.08
N ARG A 226 -13.74 21.46 -2.06
CA ARG A 226 -13.41 21.90 -0.69
C ARG A 226 -13.22 20.70 0.21
N ILE A 227 -12.03 20.58 0.79
CA ILE A 227 -11.64 19.46 1.62
C ILE A 227 -11.17 19.99 2.98
N SER A 228 -11.78 19.50 4.06
CA SER A 228 -11.28 19.72 5.43
C SER A 228 -10.80 18.41 6.01
N ALA A 229 -9.58 18.39 6.56
CA ALA A 229 -9.00 17.20 7.17
C ALA A 229 -8.33 17.48 8.52
N ASN A 230 -8.46 16.52 9.43
CA ASN A 230 -7.72 16.51 10.69
C ASN A 230 -6.44 15.70 10.55
N ILE A 231 -5.33 16.24 11.06
CA ILE A 231 -4.13 15.47 11.38
C ILE A 231 -4.16 15.17 12.87
N ILE A 232 -4.41 13.90 13.19
CA ILE A 232 -4.49 13.38 14.55
C ILE A 232 -3.09 13.01 15.04
N VAL A 233 -2.63 13.61 16.13
CA VAL A 233 -1.32 13.29 16.75
C VAL A 233 -1.47 12.64 18.12
N ASN A 234 -0.43 11.91 18.52
CA ASN A 234 -0.41 11.14 19.74
C ASN A 234 -0.15 11.97 21.02
N ARG A 235 0.51 13.12 20.91
CA ARG A 235 0.82 14.01 22.05
C ARG A 235 0.93 15.49 21.66
N LYS A 236 0.82 16.38 22.65
CA LYS A 236 0.83 17.85 22.44
C LYS A 236 2.12 18.38 21.80
N SER A 237 3.28 17.82 22.14
CA SER A 237 4.56 18.23 21.54
C SER A 237 4.58 18.04 20.02
N GLN A 238 4.01 16.94 19.54
CA GLN A 238 3.90 16.63 18.11
C GLN A 238 2.99 17.62 17.38
N LYS A 239 1.91 18.08 18.03
CA LYS A 239 1.07 19.15 17.49
C LYS A 239 1.89 20.43 17.28
N GLY A 240 2.73 20.80 18.25
CA GLY A 240 3.63 21.95 18.12
C GLY A 240 4.60 21.80 16.95
N MET A 241 5.18 20.61 16.77
CA MET A 241 6.11 20.30 15.67
C MET A 241 5.42 20.35 14.29
N LEU A 242 4.21 19.80 14.16
CA LEU A 242 3.45 19.84 12.91
C LEU A 242 3.03 21.25 12.52
N ILE A 243 2.63 22.08 13.49
CA ILE A 243 2.27 23.48 13.23
C ILE A 243 3.52 24.27 12.84
N GLY A 244 4.62 24.08 13.58
CA GLY A 244 5.86 24.82 13.39
C GLY A 244 5.74 26.28 13.82
N LYS A 245 6.89 26.98 13.84
CA LYS A 245 6.93 28.39 14.26
C LYS A 245 6.06 29.24 13.31
N GLY A 246 5.04 29.91 13.87
CA GLY A 246 4.12 30.74 13.09
C GLY A 246 3.27 29.99 12.05
N GLY A 247 3.07 28.67 12.21
CA GLY A 247 2.28 27.87 11.25
C GLY A 247 3.02 27.50 9.96
N THR A 248 4.34 27.71 9.91
CA THR A 248 5.15 27.50 8.69
C THR A 248 5.18 26.04 8.23
N ALA A 249 5.26 25.08 9.15
CA ALA A 249 5.35 23.65 8.81
C ALA A 249 4.02 23.11 8.28
N ILE A 250 2.90 23.44 8.94
CA ILE A 250 1.56 23.02 8.48
C ILE A 250 1.19 23.68 7.16
N LYS A 251 1.59 24.96 6.95
CA LYS A 251 1.38 25.63 5.67
C LYS A 251 2.12 24.92 4.54
N LYS A 252 3.38 24.53 4.76
CA LYS A 252 4.17 23.75 3.78
C LYS A 252 3.52 22.40 3.48
N LEU A 253 3.04 21.70 4.52
CA LEU A 253 2.31 20.45 4.37
C LEU A 253 1.03 20.64 3.55
N GLY A 254 0.26 21.69 3.81
CA GLY A 254 -0.97 21.99 3.08
C GLY A 254 -0.71 22.27 1.59
N ILE A 255 0.33 23.03 1.27
CA ILE A 255 0.71 23.33 -0.12
C ILE A 255 1.03 22.05 -0.89
N LEU A 256 1.94 21.22 -0.37
CA LEU A 256 2.37 20.00 -1.05
C LEU A 256 1.27 18.93 -1.09
N SER A 257 0.46 18.83 -0.04
CA SER A 257 -0.70 17.92 -0.02
C SER A 257 -1.71 18.32 -1.08
N ARG A 258 -2.04 19.62 -1.15
CA ARG A 258 -2.97 20.15 -2.14
C ARG A 258 -2.48 19.88 -3.57
N GLU A 259 -1.21 20.13 -3.86
CA GLU A 259 -0.63 19.84 -5.19
C GLU A 259 -0.79 18.36 -5.57
N SER A 260 -0.45 17.45 -4.65
CA SER A 260 -0.59 16.01 -4.91
C SER A 260 -2.05 15.56 -5.05
N ILE A 261 -2.99 16.20 -4.34
CA ILE A 261 -4.42 15.92 -4.47
C ILE A 261 -4.96 16.46 -5.79
N GLU A 262 -4.59 17.69 -6.19
CA GLU A 262 -5.01 18.28 -7.47
C GLU A 262 -4.55 17.43 -8.66
N GLU A 263 -3.34 16.86 -8.59
CA GLU A 263 -2.83 15.92 -9.61
C GLU A 263 -3.66 14.63 -9.65
N PHE A 264 -4.00 14.06 -8.49
CA PHE A 264 -4.78 12.83 -8.39
C PHE A 264 -6.22 12.99 -8.89
N ILE A 265 -6.86 14.12 -8.56
CA ILE A 265 -8.29 14.38 -8.87
C ILE A 265 -8.47 15.05 -10.24
N GLY A 266 -7.43 15.68 -10.77
CA GLY A 266 -7.48 16.42 -12.04
C GLY A 266 -8.25 17.75 -11.93
N LYS A 267 -8.39 18.30 -10.72
CA LYS A 267 -9.22 19.48 -10.41
C LYS A 267 -8.61 20.31 -9.29
N LYS A 268 -8.93 21.60 -9.22
CA LYS A 268 -8.47 22.49 -8.14
C LYS A 268 -9.07 22.11 -6.79
N VAL A 269 -8.29 22.33 -5.73
CA VAL A 269 -8.68 21.96 -4.36
C VAL A 269 -8.40 23.08 -3.39
N PHE A 270 -9.38 23.44 -2.57
CA PHE A 270 -9.17 24.15 -1.32
C PHE A 270 -8.98 23.13 -0.19
N LEU A 271 -7.78 23.10 0.40
CA LEU A 271 -7.43 22.17 1.47
C LEU A 271 -7.28 22.92 2.79
N ASP A 272 -8.11 22.57 3.77
CA ASP A 272 -8.05 23.06 5.14
C ASP A 272 -7.56 21.96 6.09
N LEU A 273 -6.48 22.22 6.82
CA LEU A 273 -5.80 21.25 7.68
C LEU A 273 -5.82 21.68 9.15
N HIS A 274 -6.35 20.80 10.01
CA HIS A 274 -6.41 21.01 11.44
C HIS A 274 -5.61 19.97 12.23
N VAL A 275 -4.78 20.39 13.18
CA VAL A 275 -4.03 19.45 14.04
C VAL A 275 -4.77 19.22 15.36
N LYS A 276 -5.19 17.98 15.60
CA LYS A 276 -5.90 17.55 16.83
C LYS A 276 -5.05 16.55 17.62
N VAL A 277 -5.03 16.70 18.94
CA VAL A 277 -4.32 15.76 19.83
C VAL A 277 -5.32 14.71 20.31
N ARG A 278 -5.00 13.44 20.07
CA ARG A 278 -5.69 12.29 20.65
C ARG A 278 -4.65 11.45 21.39
N GLU A 279 -4.61 11.60 22.71
CA GLU A 279 -3.55 10.99 23.51
C GLU A 279 -3.60 9.47 23.48
N LYS A 280 -2.46 8.87 23.12
CA LYS A 280 -2.26 7.42 23.04
C LYS A 280 -3.23 6.74 22.06
N TRP A 281 -3.56 7.39 20.94
CA TRP A 281 -4.59 6.91 20.02
C TRP A 281 -4.20 5.56 19.39
N ARG A 282 -2.93 5.38 19.00
CA ARG A 282 -2.45 4.15 18.35
C ARG A 282 -2.29 2.97 19.33
N GLU A 283 -2.29 3.26 20.63
CA GLU A 283 -2.24 2.29 21.71
C GLU A 283 -3.65 1.91 22.23
N LYS A 284 -4.72 2.58 21.77
CA LYS A 284 -6.10 2.36 22.22
C LYS A 284 -6.93 1.77 21.08
N GLU A 285 -7.43 0.55 21.26
CA GLU A 285 -8.23 -0.15 20.24
C GLU A 285 -9.42 0.68 19.74
N SER A 286 -10.13 1.38 20.63
CA SER A 286 -11.27 2.23 20.25
C SER A 286 -10.89 3.35 19.29
N TRP A 287 -9.73 3.98 19.48
CA TRP A 287 -9.26 5.03 18.57
C TRP A 287 -8.76 4.47 17.25
N VAL A 288 -8.04 3.35 17.29
CA VAL A 288 -7.58 2.63 16.08
C VAL A 288 -8.78 2.28 15.20
N ARG A 289 -9.83 1.68 15.78
CA ARG A 289 -11.06 1.33 15.06
C ARG A 289 -11.80 2.56 14.52
N ASN A 290 -11.93 3.62 15.33
CA ASN A 290 -12.62 4.85 14.92
C ASN A 290 -11.92 5.57 13.76
N LEU A 291 -10.61 5.39 13.63
CA LEU A 291 -9.81 5.96 12.53
C LEU A 291 -9.74 5.05 11.31
N GLY A 292 -10.52 3.95 11.29
CA GLY A 292 -10.68 3.09 10.12
C GLY A 292 -9.62 1.99 9.97
N TYR A 293 -8.88 1.66 11.04
CA TYR A 293 -7.90 0.57 11.05
C TYR A 293 -8.47 -0.72 11.64
#